data_AF-A0A2V5SY17-F1
#
_entry.id   AF-A0A2V5SY17-F1
#
_cell.length_a   1.000
_cell.length_b   1.000
_cell.length_c   1.000
_cell.angle_alpha   90.00
_cell.angle_beta   90.00
_cell.angle_gamma   90.00
#
_symmetry.space_group_name_H-M   'P 1'
#
loop_
_entity.id
_entity.type
_entity.pdbx_description
1 polymer ?
#
loop_
_entity_poly.entity_id
_entity_poly.type
_entity_poly.pdbx_seq_one_letter_code
_entity_poly.pdbx_strand_id
1 'polypeptide(L)'
;MKKSASPGVPTPRKDRPNVLPLEGEIDLHVSPTVTASLNRMVEKKPKQLVVDLSRVTYIDSAGLAALIEAMQKVEAYSGKFALAGLQETVRSIFEISRLDQVFQIFPDVDAALAMA
;
A
#
# COMPACT_ATOMS: atom_id res chain seq x y z
N MET A 1 -28.75 -8.51 6.05
CA MET A 1 -28.18 -7.32 5.38
C MET A 1 -26.95 -6.90 6.19
N LYS A 2 -25.76 -7.09 5.63
CA LYS A 2 -24.49 -6.91 6.36
C LYS A 2 -24.24 -5.40 6.55
N LYS A 3 -23.92 -4.98 7.78
CA LYS A 3 -23.60 -3.59 8.14
C LYS A 3 -22.51 -3.05 7.19
N SER A 4 -22.85 -2.08 6.37
CA SER A 4 -21.89 -1.21 5.68
C SER A 4 -21.22 -0.33 6.72
N ALA A 5 -20.18 -0.86 7.39
CA ALA A 5 -19.24 0.00 8.07
C ALA A 5 -18.50 0.79 7.00
N SER A 6 -18.60 2.12 7.03
CA SER A 6 -17.72 2.97 6.24
C SER A 6 -16.28 2.53 6.53
N PRO A 7 -15.47 2.21 5.51
CA PRO A 7 -14.10 1.78 5.73
C PRO A 7 -13.39 2.91 6.48
N GLY A 8 -12.94 2.60 7.71
CA GLY A 8 -12.19 3.55 8.51
C GLY A 8 -10.90 3.93 7.77
N VAL A 9 -10.39 5.14 8.03
CA VAL A 9 -9.09 5.57 7.48
C VAL A 9 -8.03 4.53 7.86
N PRO A 10 -7.32 3.92 6.89
CA PRO A 10 -6.27 2.96 7.20
C PRO A 10 -5.23 3.56 8.15
N THR A 11 -4.81 2.78 9.14
CA THR A 11 -3.85 3.26 10.14
C THR A 11 -2.60 2.38 10.15
N PRO A 12 -1.40 2.95 10.38
CA PRO A 12 -0.19 2.16 10.50
C PRO A 12 -0.29 1.14 11.65
N ARG A 13 0.47 0.04 11.54
CA ARG A 13 0.60 -0.91 12.66
C ARG A 13 1.16 -0.20 13.90
N LYS A 14 0.66 -0.55 15.09
CA LYS A 14 1.08 0.08 16.37
C LYS A 14 2.55 -0.18 16.70
N ASP A 15 3.01 -1.40 16.43
CA ASP A 15 4.38 -1.87 16.66
C ASP A 15 5.34 -1.48 15.53
N ARG A 16 4.80 -1.27 14.31
CA ARG A 16 5.56 -0.93 13.11
C ARG A 16 4.93 0.28 12.40
N PRO A 17 5.20 1.52 12.85
CA PRO A 17 4.53 2.73 12.37
C PRO A 17 4.85 3.09 10.92
N ASN A 18 5.78 2.37 10.29
CA ASN A 18 6.14 2.48 8.89
C ASN A 18 5.48 1.42 7.98
N VAL A 19 4.61 0.58 8.54
CA VAL A 19 3.82 -0.42 7.80
C VAL A 19 2.37 0.01 7.77
N LEU A 20 1.80 0.15 6.57
CA LEU A 20 0.37 0.43 6.36
C LEU A 20 -0.36 -0.86 5.93
N PRO A 21 -1.14 -1.50 6.82
CA PRO A 21 -2.03 -2.59 6.43
C PRO A 21 -3.23 -2.04 5.67
N LEU A 22 -3.51 -2.64 4.51
CA LEU A 22 -4.72 -2.44 3.74
C LEU A 22 -5.53 -3.74 3.69
N GLU A 23 -6.85 -3.62 3.63
CA GLU A 23 -7.75 -4.78 3.60
C GLU A 23 -9.00 -4.51 2.77
N GLY A 24 -9.57 -5.58 2.21
CA GLY A 24 -10.79 -5.52 1.40
C GLY A 24 -10.54 -4.95 0.00
N GLU A 25 -11.53 -4.24 -0.51
CA GLU A 25 -11.50 -3.64 -1.85
C GLU A 25 -11.01 -2.18 -1.75
N ILE A 26 -9.99 -1.85 -2.53
CA ILE A 26 -9.48 -0.48 -2.66
C ILE A 26 -10.12 0.13 -3.92
N ASP A 27 -11.35 0.63 -3.76
CA ASP A 27 -12.18 1.19 -4.82
C ASP A 27 -12.27 2.73 -4.72
N LEU A 28 -13.10 3.36 -5.56
CA LEU A 28 -13.30 4.81 -5.57
C LEU A 28 -13.74 5.40 -4.23
N HIS A 29 -14.33 4.61 -3.32
CA HIS A 29 -14.71 5.05 -1.99
C HIS A 29 -13.55 4.95 -0.99
N VAL A 30 -12.72 3.91 -1.11
CA VAL A 30 -11.60 3.63 -0.20
C VAL A 30 -10.32 4.36 -0.60
N SER A 31 -10.03 4.44 -1.90
CA SER A 31 -8.82 5.02 -2.47
C SER A 31 -8.48 6.41 -1.91
N PRO A 32 -9.42 7.37 -1.75
CA PRO A 32 -9.12 8.67 -1.15
C PRO A 32 -8.57 8.57 0.29
N THR A 33 -9.08 7.62 1.09
CA THR A 33 -8.63 7.43 2.47
C THR A 33 -7.26 6.76 2.55
N VAL A 34 -6.97 5.85 1.61
CA VAL A 34 -5.63 5.25 1.43
C VAL A 34 -4.61 6.33 1.08
N THR A 35 -4.91 7.18 0.09
CA THR A 35 -4.07 8.31 -0.30
C THR A 35 -3.76 9.23 0.88
N ALA A 36 -4.78 9.60 1.66
CA ALA A 36 -4.60 10.44 2.85
C ALA A 36 -3.69 9.79 3.90
N SER A 37 -3.82 8.48 4.12
CA SER A 37 -3.02 7.72 5.08
C SER A 37 -1.56 7.62 4.65
N LEU A 38 -1.33 7.31 3.37
CA LEU A 38 0.00 7.26 2.78
C LEU A 38 0.68 8.63 2.87
N ASN A 39 0.00 9.72 2.48
CA ASN A 39 0.56 11.07 2.58
C ASN A 39 1.00 11.42 4.01
N ARG A 40 0.17 11.11 5.03
CA ARG A 40 0.52 11.34 6.44
C ARG A 40 1.73 10.52 6.91
N MET A 41 1.91 9.31 6.38
CA MET A 41 3.10 8.51 6.70
C MET A 41 4.34 9.05 5.99
N VAL A 42 4.21 9.43 4.72
CA VAL A 42 5.27 10.02 3.89
C VAL A 42 5.78 11.33 4.50
N GLU A 43 4.91 12.17 5.06
CA GLU A 43 5.27 13.42 5.75
C GLU A 43 6.24 13.19 6.92
N LYS A 44 6.19 12.03 7.57
CA LYS A 44 7.11 11.65 8.65
C LYS A 44 8.51 11.27 8.14
N LYS A 45 8.70 11.21 6.82
CA LYS A 45 9.93 10.81 6.12
C LYS A 45 10.56 9.53 6.68
N PRO A 46 9.80 8.41 6.79
CA PRO A 46 10.37 7.15 7.23
C PRO A 46 11.46 6.69 6.25
N LYS A 47 12.56 6.12 6.77
CA LYS A 47 13.60 5.52 5.91
C LYS A 47 13.05 4.43 4.99
N GLN A 48 11.98 3.76 5.42
CA GLN A 48 11.33 2.67 4.73
C GLN A 48 9.83 2.73 4.99
N LEU A 49 9.00 2.60 3.97
CA LEU A 49 7.55 2.52 4.06
C LEU A 49 7.08 1.24 3.35
N VAL A 50 6.35 0.38 4.07
CA VAL A 50 5.82 -0.86 3.51
C VAL A 50 4.29 -0.79 3.49
N VAL A 51 3.68 -1.15 2.36
CA VAL A 51 2.24 -1.34 2.26
C VAL A 51 1.93 -2.83 2.24
N ASP A 52 1.18 -3.29 3.23
CA ASP A 52 0.77 -4.68 3.38
C ASP A 52 -0.57 -4.89 2.67
N LEU A 53 -0.51 -5.60 1.55
CA LEU A 53 -1.63 -5.93 0.67
C LEU A 53 -2.15 -7.36 0.89
N SER A 54 -1.70 -8.06 1.95
CA SER A 54 -2.06 -9.46 2.24
C SER A 54 -3.55 -9.70 2.45
N ARG A 55 -4.33 -8.65 2.74
CA ARG A 55 -5.78 -8.72 2.89
C ARG A 55 -6.55 -7.93 1.84
N VAL A 56 -5.87 -7.43 0.81
CA VAL A 56 -6.51 -6.69 -0.28
C VAL A 56 -7.00 -7.67 -1.33
N THR A 57 -8.30 -7.61 -1.62
CA THR A 57 -8.96 -8.50 -2.59
C THR A 57 -9.08 -7.87 -3.97
N TYR A 58 -9.05 -6.55 -4.06
CA TYR A 58 -9.15 -5.79 -5.31
C TYR A 58 -8.55 -4.39 -5.15
N ILE A 59 -8.03 -3.82 -6.24
CA ILE A 59 -7.56 -2.45 -6.30
C ILE A 59 -7.92 -1.81 -7.64
N ASP A 60 -8.49 -0.62 -7.61
CA ASP A 60 -8.81 0.16 -8.80
C ASP A 60 -7.65 1.07 -9.24
N SER A 61 -7.87 1.83 -10.31
CA SER A 61 -6.87 2.76 -10.85
C SER A 61 -6.51 3.88 -9.87
N ALA A 62 -7.44 4.34 -9.04
CA ALA A 62 -7.19 5.37 -8.04
C ALA A 62 -6.31 4.85 -6.90
N GLY A 63 -6.52 3.60 -6.48
CA GLY A 63 -5.67 2.92 -5.50
C GLY A 63 -4.25 2.70 -6.02
N LEU A 64 -4.11 2.26 -7.27
CA LEU A 64 -2.80 2.13 -7.92
C LEU A 64 -2.08 3.48 -8.01
N ALA A 65 -2.78 4.54 -8.42
CA ALA A 65 -2.23 5.89 -8.48
C ALA A 65 -1.74 6.36 -7.09
N ALA A 66 -2.50 6.08 -6.03
CA ALA A 66 -2.11 6.40 -4.66
C ALA A 66 -0.80 5.71 -4.25
N LEU A 67 -0.60 4.45 -4.62
CA LEU A 67 0.64 3.72 -4.36
C LEU A 67 1.83 4.29 -5.14
N ILE A 68 1.63 4.63 -6.41
CA ILE A 68 2.67 5.22 -7.28
C ILE A 68 3.11 6.58 -6.73
N GLU A 69 2.15 7.45 -6.40
CA GLU A 69 2.45 8.77 -5.83
C GLU A 69 3.20 8.66 -4.50
N ALA A 70 2.79 7.73 -3.64
CA ALA A 70 3.46 7.51 -2.37
C ALA A 70 4.91 7.03 -2.57
N MET A 71 5.12 6.07 -3.47
CA MET A 71 6.46 5.58 -3.84
C MET A 71 7.36 6.72 -4.32
N GLN A 72 6.89 7.50 -5.30
CA GLN A 72 7.65 8.65 -5.83
C GLN A 72 8.01 9.66 -4.74
N LYS A 73 7.08 9.97 -3.83
CA LYS A 73 7.34 10.88 -2.71
C LYS A 73 8.35 10.30 -1.71
N VAL A 74 8.30 8.99 -1.44
CA VAL A 74 9.28 8.31 -0.56
C VAL A 74 10.68 8.33 -1.17
N GLU A 75 10.79 8.00 -2.45
CA GLU A 75 12.06 7.98 -3.18
C GLU A 75 12.67 9.37 -3.35
N ALA A 76 11.84 10.42 -3.46
CA ALA A 76 12.30 11.80 -3.57
C ALA A 76 13.14 12.28 -2.37
N TYR A 77 13.00 11.64 -1.20
CA TYR A 77 13.88 11.86 -0.04
C TYR A 77 14.80 10.68 0.27
N SER A 78 15.02 9.80 -0.72
CA SER A 78 15.86 8.60 -0.61
C SER A 78 15.37 7.57 0.42
N GLY A 79 14.09 7.63 0.79
CA GLY A 79 13.45 6.53 1.49
C GLY A 79 13.19 5.37 0.54
N LYS A 80 12.79 4.23 1.10
CA LYS A 80 12.44 3.04 0.33
C LYS A 80 10.97 2.70 0.47
N PHE A 81 10.33 2.38 -0.65
CA PHE A 81 8.92 2.01 -0.67
C PHE A 81 8.78 0.59 -1.20
N ALA A 82 8.01 -0.23 -0.50
CA ALA A 82 7.78 -1.62 -0.90
C ALA A 82 6.34 -2.07 -0.66
N LEU A 83 5.92 -3.04 -1.46
CA LEU A 83 4.65 -3.72 -1.32
C LEU A 83 4.88 -5.13 -0.78
N ALA A 84 3.98 -5.61 0.07
CA ALA A 84 4.06 -6.92 0.68
C ALA A 84 2.76 -7.69 0.47
N GLY A 85 2.86 -8.99 0.18
CA GLY A 85 1.75 -9.92 0.28
C GLY A 85 0.65 -9.75 -0.78
N LEU A 86 0.98 -9.42 -2.03
CA LEU A 86 -0.02 -9.33 -3.09
C LEU A 86 -0.77 -10.67 -3.25
N GLN A 87 -2.09 -10.61 -3.13
CA GLN A 87 -3.01 -11.68 -3.48
C GLN A 87 -3.09 -11.88 -5.00
N GLU A 88 -3.53 -13.05 -5.46
CA GLU A 88 -3.54 -13.43 -6.89
C GLU A 88 -4.25 -12.39 -7.78
N THR A 89 -5.46 -11.95 -7.40
CA THR A 89 -6.22 -10.94 -8.16
C THR A 89 -5.48 -9.61 -8.26
N VAL A 90 -4.90 -9.13 -7.15
CA VAL A 90 -4.12 -7.88 -7.12
C VAL A 90 -2.84 -8.04 -7.95
N ARG A 91 -2.16 -9.18 -7.83
CA ARG A 91 -0.97 -9.51 -8.61
C ARG A 91 -1.24 -9.47 -10.11
N SER A 92 -2.33 -10.09 -10.59
CA SER A 92 -2.68 -10.04 -12.01
C SER A 92 -2.92 -8.60 -12.49
N ILE A 93 -3.54 -7.75 -11.68
CA ILE A 93 -3.72 -6.32 -12.01
C ILE A 93 -2.35 -5.63 -12.16
N PHE A 94 -1.41 -5.91 -11.25
CA PHE A 94 -0.05 -5.36 -11.30
C PHE A 94 0.71 -5.84 -12.54
N GLU A 95 0.62 -7.13 -12.89
CA GLU A 95 1.28 -7.70 -14.08
C GLU A 95 0.71 -7.14 -15.38
N ILE A 96 -0.63 -7.04 -15.49
CA ILE A 96 -1.30 -6.46 -16.67
C ILE A 96 -0.90 -4.99 -16.84
N SER A 97 -0.81 -4.24 -15.73
CA SER A 97 -0.40 -2.84 -15.73
C SER A 97 1.12 -2.63 -15.77
N ARG A 98 1.91 -3.71 -15.78
CA ARG A 98 3.39 -3.71 -15.70
C ARG A 98 3.95 -2.99 -14.47
N LEU A 99 3.15 -2.86 -13.41
CA LEU A 99 3.55 -2.26 -12.14
C LEU A 99 4.41 -3.20 -11.30
N ASP A 100 4.38 -4.50 -11.59
CA ASP A 100 5.30 -5.50 -11.03
C ASP A 100 6.78 -5.18 -11.30
N GLN A 101 7.07 -4.44 -12.37
CA GLN A 101 8.43 -3.99 -12.72
C GLN A 101 8.80 -2.64 -12.09
N VAL A 102 7.82 -1.94 -11.53
CA VAL A 102 7.98 -0.61 -10.95
C VAL A 102 8.18 -0.71 -9.43
N PHE A 103 7.40 -1.57 -8.77
CA PHE A 103 7.46 -1.72 -7.32
C PHE A 103 8.43 -2.81 -6.88
N GLN A 104 9.10 -2.58 -5.75
CA GLN A 104 9.69 -3.68 -4.99
C GLN A 104 8.58 -4.45 -4.29
N ILE A 105 8.33 -5.67 -4.74
CA ILE A 105 7.25 -6.53 -4.24
C ILE A 105 7.82 -7.73 -3.49
N PHE A 106 7.39 -7.93 -2.25
CA PHE A 106 7.84 -9.01 -1.37
C PHE A 106 6.69 -9.95 -0.99
N PRO A 107 6.98 -11.21 -0.63
CA PRO A 107 5.95 -12.17 -0.24
C PRO A 107 5.21 -11.78 1.04
N ASP A 108 5.88 -11.09 1.97
CA ASP A 108 5.31 -10.66 3.24
C ASP A 108 6.00 -9.40 3.78
N VAL A 109 5.47 -8.88 4.89
CA VAL A 109 5.95 -7.65 5.54
C VAL A 109 7.36 -7.81 6.12
N ASP A 110 7.71 -8.98 6.64
CA ASP A 110 9.01 -9.20 7.25
C ASP A 110 10.11 -9.20 6.20
N ALA A 111 9.87 -9.85 5.05
CA ALA A 111 10.75 -9.82 3.90
C ALA A 111 10.91 -8.41 3.33
N ALA A 112 9.82 -7.63 3.23
CA ALA A 112 9.88 -6.24 2.81
C ALA A 112 10.71 -5.38 3.78
N LEU A 113 10.52 -5.56 5.09
CA LEU A 113 11.28 -4.80 6.10
C LEU A 113 12.77 -5.14 6.10
N ALA A 114 13.15 -6.35 5.72
CA ALA A 114 14.53 -6.78 5.63
C ALA A 114 15.29 -6.20 4.41
N MET A 115 14.65 -5.39 3.56
CA MET A 115 15.32 -4.86 2.36
C MET A 115 16.48 -3.91 2.71
N ALA A 116 17.68 -4.32 2.31
CA ALA A 116 18.97 -3.67 2.59
C ALA A 116 19.10 -2.30 1.92
#